data_AF-A0A059F9H3-F1
#
_entry.id   AF-A0A059F9H3-F1
#
_cell.length_a   1.000
_cell.length_b   1.000
_cell.length_c   1.000
_cell.angle_alpha   90.00
_cell.angle_beta   90.00
_cell.angle_gamma   90.00
#
_symmetry.space_group_name_H-M   'P 1'
#
loop_
_entity.id
_entity.type
_entity.pdbx_description
1 polymer ?
#
loop_
_entity_poly.entity_id
_entity_poly.type
_entity_poly.pdbx_seq_one_letter_code
_entity_poly.pdbx_strand_id
1 'polypeptide(L)'
;MVGGFLVPGSGLRHQIAAKAKRHGHILAIVVVHLHFYRKVWEQEMRFGWILSAALFVAACGQGGAPDQSGAEGVPGAETAAAGAAGDVVAEAPPTDYAALSGYDDNWFLSPGWPGEYPPGFAVLDADVRVPARARPNPTDPQDITCHLPQYANYQLWNNIRNEADDLDYFVATKKLPVTVLEDTEVEFVGEAGIEKLPLKAGEQLTYLRYIGEGFTVMSFNGREFDINEGELREITDIGALENEEDLWVRVNCLGGKQAWLLFDEVVQEAGVYPSPITGYGDAHDILPEEVETVREMMAIDSFGLDPTASTIEPPTVE
;
A
#
# COMPACT_ATOMS: atom_id res chain seq x y z
N MET A 1 13.45 -3.72 -73.77
CA MET A 1 13.02 -4.29 -72.46
C MET A 1 13.32 -3.21 -71.43
N VAL A 2 12.44 -2.22 -71.23
CA VAL A 2 11.24 -2.20 -70.38
C VAL A 2 11.50 -2.75 -68.98
N GLY A 3 11.35 -1.87 -67.97
CA GLY A 3 11.22 -2.28 -66.57
C GLY A 3 11.53 -1.17 -65.56
N GLY A 4 10.70 -0.13 -65.48
CA GLY A 4 10.66 0.78 -64.33
C GLY A 4 9.66 0.29 -63.28
N PHE A 5 9.89 0.64 -62.00
CA PHE A 5 8.94 0.55 -60.89
C PHE A 5 9.26 1.74 -59.95
N LEU A 6 8.49 2.84 -59.94
CA LEU A 6 7.20 3.09 -59.27
C LEU A 6 7.21 2.84 -57.76
N VAL A 7 7.30 3.95 -57.02
CA VAL A 7 6.88 4.13 -55.62
C VAL A 7 5.36 3.95 -55.52
N PRO A 8 4.84 3.44 -54.38
CA PRO A 8 3.78 4.18 -53.73
C PRO A 8 3.98 4.27 -52.21
N GLY A 9 4.05 5.51 -51.72
CA GLY A 9 3.79 5.85 -50.32
C GLY A 9 2.30 6.12 -50.14
N SER A 10 1.67 5.42 -49.20
CA SER A 10 0.38 5.81 -48.60
C SER A 10 -0.05 4.97 -47.38
N GLY A 11 0.73 3.97 -46.93
CA GLY A 11 0.35 3.11 -45.79
C GLY A 11 0.71 3.61 -44.39
N LEU A 12 1.70 4.51 -44.25
CA LEU A 12 2.30 4.80 -42.94
C LEU A 12 1.54 5.84 -42.10
N ARG A 13 0.67 6.66 -42.71
CA ARG A 13 -0.09 7.69 -41.98
C ARG A 13 -1.32 7.16 -41.25
N HIS A 14 -1.84 5.98 -41.61
CA HIS A 14 -3.00 5.39 -40.93
C HIS A 14 -2.64 4.50 -39.72
N GLN A 15 -1.41 3.96 -39.66
CA GLN A 15 -0.99 3.17 -38.49
C GLN A 15 -0.55 4.03 -37.29
N ILE A 16 -0.06 5.25 -37.52
CA ILE A 16 0.32 6.17 -36.44
C ILE A 16 -0.92 6.75 -35.74
N ALA A 17 -2.00 7.03 -36.48
CA ALA A 17 -3.25 7.54 -35.90
C ALA A 17 -4.01 6.50 -35.07
N ALA A 18 -3.94 5.21 -35.43
CA ALA A 18 -4.58 4.14 -34.67
C ALA A 18 -3.82 3.77 -33.38
N LYS A 19 -2.48 3.92 -33.38
CA LYS A 19 -1.63 3.68 -32.19
C LYS A 19 -1.79 4.81 -31.15
N ALA A 20 -1.90 6.06 -31.59
CA ALA A 20 -2.17 7.21 -30.71
C ALA A 20 -3.55 7.13 -30.02
N LYS A 21 -4.58 6.60 -30.71
CA LYS A 21 -5.93 6.46 -30.13
C LYS A 21 -6.03 5.32 -29.10
N ARG A 22 -5.22 4.27 -29.23
CA ARG A 22 -5.09 3.22 -28.19
C ARG A 22 -4.26 3.67 -26.99
N HIS A 23 -3.20 4.46 -27.21
CA HIS A 23 -2.41 5.02 -26.10
C HIS A 23 -3.23 6.05 -25.31
N GLY A 24 -4.04 6.90 -25.95
CA GLY A 24 -4.91 7.82 -25.24
C GLY A 24 -5.98 7.15 -24.36
N HIS A 25 -6.47 5.96 -24.75
CA HIS A 25 -7.42 5.20 -23.94
C HIS A 25 -6.75 4.41 -22.80
N ILE A 26 -5.55 3.89 -23.00
CA ILE A 26 -4.77 3.22 -21.93
C ILE A 26 -4.30 4.25 -20.91
N LEU A 27 -3.77 5.40 -21.36
CA LEU A 27 -3.38 6.51 -20.49
C LEU A 27 -4.59 7.03 -19.70
N ALA A 28 -5.79 7.13 -20.31
CA ALA A 28 -7.00 7.54 -19.59
C ALA A 28 -7.49 6.50 -18.57
N ILE A 29 -7.35 5.19 -18.83
CA ILE A 29 -7.74 4.14 -17.88
C ILE A 29 -6.75 4.08 -16.70
N VAL A 30 -5.44 4.21 -16.98
CA VAL A 30 -4.38 4.27 -15.95
C VAL A 30 -4.51 5.55 -15.11
N VAL A 31 -4.79 6.70 -15.72
CA VAL A 31 -5.05 7.96 -14.99
C VAL A 31 -6.32 7.87 -14.14
N VAL A 32 -7.35 7.13 -14.57
CA VAL A 32 -8.54 6.87 -13.76
C VAL A 32 -8.25 5.90 -12.61
N HIS A 33 -7.36 4.91 -12.79
CA HIS A 33 -6.91 4.04 -11.70
C HIS A 33 -6.00 4.76 -10.69
N LEU A 34 -5.03 5.58 -11.13
CA LEU A 34 -4.24 6.43 -10.23
C LEU A 34 -5.08 7.53 -9.56
N HIS A 35 -6.07 8.12 -10.26
CA HIS A 35 -7.06 8.97 -9.60
C HIS A 35 -7.95 8.19 -8.65
N PHE A 36 -8.14 6.87 -8.81
CA PHE A 36 -8.88 6.05 -7.86
C PHE A 36 -8.00 5.71 -6.66
N TYR A 37 -6.72 5.40 -6.82
CA TYR A 37 -5.76 5.30 -5.71
C TYR A 37 -5.70 6.62 -4.94
N ARG A 38 -5.53 7.75 -5.63
CA ARG A 38 -5.55 9.07 -5.00
C ARG A 38 -6.94 9.47 -4.49
N LYS A 39 -8.07 9.08 -5.10
CA LYS A 39 -9.42 9.42 -4.59
C LYS A 39 -9.92 8.48 -3.51
N VAL A 40 -9.49 7.24 -3.44
CA VAL A 40 -9.76 6.37 -2.28
C VAL A 40 -8.92 6.88 -1.11
N TRP A 41 -7.65 7.21 -1.37
CA TRP A 41 -6.75 7.82 -0.39
C TRP A 41 -7.13 9.27 0.00
N GLU A 42 -7.66 10.09 -0.93
CA GLU A 42 -8.20 11.43 -0.65
C GLU A 42 -9.68 11.44 -0.24
N GLN A 43 -10.51 10.42 -0.53
CA GLN A 43 -11.89 10.37 -0.01
C GLN A 43 -11.91 10.00 1.47
N GLU A 44 -10.95 9.20 1.92
CA GLU A 44 -10.65 9.04 3.33
C GLU A 44 -10.23 10.42 3.90
N MET A 45 -9.31 11.16 3.27
CA MET A 45 -8.77 12.41 3.83
C MET A 45 -9.48 13.76 3.53
N ARG A 46 -10.45 13.87 2.59
CA ARG A 46 -11.01 15.18 2.11
C ARG A 46 -12.52 15.39 2.30
N PHE A 47 -13.22 14.57 3.08
CA PHE A 47 -14.60 14.89 3.49
C PHE A 47 -14.70 15.95 4.61
N GLY A 48 -13.58 16.54 5.06
CA GLY A 48 -13.52 17.47 6.19
C GLY A 48 -13.59 18.98 5.91
N TRP A 49 -13.71 19.46 4.66
CA TRP A 49 -13.42 20.88 4.37
C TRP A 49 -14.51 21.72 3.65
N ILE A 50 -15.77 21.29 3.62
CA ILE A 50 -16.86 22.19 3.15
C ILE A 50 -18.05 22.12 4.11
N LEU A 51 -18.00 22.90 5.20
CA LEU A 51 -19.13 23.65 5.77
C LEU A 51 -18.64 24.45 7.00
N SER A 52 -18.02 25.60 6.73
CA SER A 52 -17.82 26.64 7.75
C SER A 52 -18.12 28.00 7.14
N ALA A 53 -19.41 28.34 7.06
CA ALA A 53 -19.87 29.72 6.90
C ALA A 53 -21.39 29.83 7.12
N ALA A 54 -21.81 29.99 8.38
CA ALA A 54 -23.09 30.54 8.87
C ALA A 54 -23.31 29.98 10.30
N LEU A 55 -23.61 30.71 11.37
CA LEU A 55 -24.14 32.05 11.56
C LEU A 55 -23.84 32.44 13.02
N PHE A 56 -23.29 33.64 13.26
CA PHE A 56 -23.38 34.31 14.57
C PHE A 56 -24.73 35.05 14.67
N VAL A 57 -25.17 35.33 15.91
CA VAL A 57 -26.37 36.10 16.36
C VAL A 57 -27.56 35.15 16.68
N ALA A 58 -28.11 35.04 17.89
CA ALA A 58 -28.28 35.99 18.99
C ALA A 58 -28.26 35.33 20.39
N ALA A 59 -27.76 36.08 21.37
CA ALA A 59 -28.02 35.88 22.79
C ALA A 59 -29.16 36.81 23.27
N CYS A 60 -29.70 36.50 24.46
CA CYS A 60 -30.81 37.13 25.22
C CYS A 60 -32.19 36.51 24.93
N GLY A 61 -33.03 36.12 25.88
CA GLY A 61 -33.03 36.32 27.32
C GLY A 61 -34.24 35.60 27.96
N GLN A 62 -34.37 35.80 29.26
CA GLN A 62 -35.01 34.98 30.28
C GLN A 62 -36.49 35.33 30.54
N GLY A 63 -37.33 34.37 30.97
CA GLY A 63 -38.48 34.66 31.85
C GLY A 63 -39.78 33.87 31.64
N GLY A 64 -40.32 33.29 32.73
CA GLY A 64 -41.77 33.14 32.96
C GLY A 64 -42.29 31.72 33.17
N ALA A 65 -42.85 31.46 34.35
CA ALA A 65 -43.36 30.16 34.84
C ALA A 65 -44.89 29.97 34.54
N PRO A 66 -45.58 28.93 35.06
CA PRO A 66 -46.52 28.07 34.29
C PRO A 66 -48.01 28.29 34.62
N ASP A 67 -48.94 27.75 33.83
CA ASP A 67 -50.17 27.15 34.40
C ASP A 67 -50.98 26.19 33.49
N GLN A 68 -51.87 25.48 34.18
CA GLN A 68 -52.60 24.22 33.99
C GLN A 68 -53.74 24.09 32.93
N SER A 69 -54.24 22.83 32.86
CA SER A 69 -55.47 22.26 32.26
C SER A 69 -55.37 21.85 30.78
N GLY A 70 -55.72 20.65 30.33
CA GLY A 70 -56.34 19.46 30.92
C GLY A 70 -57.40 18.93 29.95
N ALA A 71 -57.19 17.76 29.32
CA ALA A 71 -58.23 16.80 28.88
C ALA A 71 -57.61 15.61 28.11
N GLU A 72 -58.14 14.42 28.40
CA GLU A 72 -57.76 13.10 27.92
C GLU A 72 -58.06 12.83 26.43
N GLY A 73 -57.26 11.97 25.81
CA GLY A 73 -57.56 11.29 24.53
C GLY A 73 -56.33 10.58 23.94
N VAL A 74 -56.31 9.24 24.02
CA VAL A 74 -55.33 8.34 23.37
C VAL A 74 -56.16 7.38 22.48
N PRO A 75 -55.66 6.73 21.39
CA PRO A 75 -54.40 6.85 20.64
C PRO A 75 -54.60 7.06 19.12
N GLY A 76 -53.57 7.51 18.41
CA GLY A 76 -53.53 7.45 16.95
C GLY A 76 -52.13 7.75 16.44
N ALA A 77 -51.49 6.74 15.85
CA ALA A 77 -50.10 6.75 15.42
C ALA A 77 -49.78 7.87 14.42
N GLU A 78 -48.74 8.66 14.72
CA GLU A 78 -47.91 9.30 13.69
C GLU A 78 -46.44 9.25 14.11
N THR A 79 -45.65 8.78 13.14
CA THR A 79 -44.22 8.58 13.09
C THR A 79 -43.38 9.69 13.73
N ALA A 80 -42.66 9.35 14.81
CA ALA A 80 -41.48 10.09 15.22
C ALA A 80 -40.31 9.66 14.32
N ALA A 81 -39.97 10.49 13.35
CA ALA A 81 -38.67 10.46 12.70
C ALA A 81 -37.61 10.78 13.77
N ALA A 82 -37.05 9.73 14.38
CA ALA A 82 -35.83 9.85 15.13
C ALA A 82 -34.71 10.15 14.12
N GLY A 83 -34.31 11.42 14.07
CA GLY A 83 -33.12 11.85 13.36
C GLY A 83 -31.96 11.01 13.88
N ALA A 84 -31.39 10.20 13.00
CA ALA A 84 -30.08 9.62 13.20
C ALA A 84 -29.10 10.80 13.34
N ALA A 85 -28.78 11.14 14.58
CA ALA A 85 -27.55 11.86 14.87
C ALA A 85 -26.43 10.92 14.39
N GLY A 86 -25.94 11.18 13.18
CA GLY A 86 -24.73 10.54 12.70
C GLY A 86 -23.61 11.00 13.61
N ASP A 87 -23.17 10.13 14.51
CA ASP A 87 -21.88 10.25 15.15
C ASP A 87 -20.85 10.26 14.02
N VAL A 88 -20.34 11.45 13.71
CA VAL A 88 -19.18 11.61 12.84
C VAL A 88 -18.02 11.09 13.67
N VAL A 89 -17.65 9.82 13.46
CA VAL A 89 -16.46 9.24 14.06
C VAL A 89 -15.29 10.07 13.51
N ALA A 90 -14.63 10.81 14.39
CA ALA A 90 -13.42 11.53 14.02
C ALA A 90 -12.38 10.50 13.57
N GLU A 91 -11.86 10.68 12.36
CA GLU A 91 -10.78 9.86 11.82
C GLU A 91 -9.55 9.99 12.73
N ALA A 92 -8.95 8.84 13.07
CA ALA A 92 -7.76 8.83 13.90
C ALA A 92 -6.62 9.54 13.16
N PRO A 93 -5.73 10.28 13.86
CA PRO A 93 -4.56 10.84 13.22
C PRO A 93 -3.68 9.71 12.64
N PRO A 94 -3.00 9.96 11.51
CA PRO A 94 -2.11 8.97 10.91
C PRO A 94 -1.03 8.53 11.90
N THR A 95 -0.67 7.25 11.84
CA THR A 95 0.35 6.65 12.71
C THR A 95 1.72 7.30 12.47
N ASP A 96 2.34 7.82 13.53
CA ASP A 96 3.71 8.32 13.49
C ASP A 96 4.71 7.16 13.61
N TYR A 97 5.02 6.53 12.48
CA TYR A 97 5.97 5.40 12.46
C TYR A 97 7.38 5.80 12.89
N ALA A 98 7.80 7.06 12.69
CA ALA A 98 9.12 7.52 13.11
C ALA A 98 9.25 7.51 14.63
N ALA A 99 8.23 8.01 15.35
CA ALA A 99 8.18 7.95 16.80
C ALA A 99 8.09 6.51 17.36
N LEU A 100 7.50 5.58 16.63
CA LEU A 100 7.28 4.20 17.07
C LEU A 100 8.49 3.28 16.86
N SER A 101 9.14 3.40 15.70
CA SER A 101 10.10 2.41 15.18
C SER A 101 11.55 2.69 15.56
N GLY A 102 11.93 3.96 15.77
CA GLY A 102 13.32 4.31 16.05
C GLY A 102 14.28 4.13 14.86
N TYR A 103 13.78 4.01 13.63
CA TYR A 103 14.61 4.22 12.44
C TYR A 103 15.15 5.65 12.41
N ASP A 104 16.35 5.82 11.84
CA ASP A 104 16.94 7.13 11.63
C ASP A 104 16.49 7.79 10.31
N ASP A 105 16.94 9.02 10.08
CA ASP A 105 16.57 9.81 8.90
C ASP A 105 17.08 9.22 7.56
N ASN A 106 17.91 8.17 7.56
CA ASN A 106 18.32 7.47 6.34
C ASN A 106 17.27 6.48 5.84
N TRP A 107 16.15 6.34 6.56
CA TRP A 107 15.03 5.49 6.17
C TRP A 107 13.83 6.34 5.80
N PHE A 108 13.07 5.84 4.82
CA PHE A 108 11.76 6.35 4.47
C PHE A 108 10.71 5.42 5.07
N LEU A 109 9.85 5.97 5.92
CA LEU A 109 8.79 5.21 6.58
C LEU A 109 7.46 5.57 5.93
N SER A 110 6.72 4.56 5.48
CA SER A 110 5.44 4.80 4.83
C SER A 110 4.44 3.67 5.11
N PRO A 111 3.14 3.98 5.16
CA PRO A 111 2.11 2.97 5.39
C PRO A 111 2.05 1.96 4.23
N GLY A 112 1.58 0.77 4.56
CA GLY A 112 1.50 -0.38 3.68
C GLY A 112 2.86 -1.00 3.33
N TRP A 113 2.84 -2.00 2.46
CA TRP A 113 4.05 -2.61 1.87
C TRP A 113 4.17 -2.21 0.39
N PRO A 114 5.39 -2.22 -0.17
CA PRO A 114 5.64 -1.76 -1.54
C PRO A 114 5.20 -2.79 -2.58
N GLY A 115 4.98 -2.29 -3.80
CA GLY A 115 4.69 -3.09 -4.98
C GLY A 115 3.22 -3.31 -5.33
N GLU A 116 2.99 -3.63 -6.60
CA GLU A 116 1.66 -3.95 -7.12
C GLU A 116 1.11 -5.24 -6.52
N TYR A 117 1.96 -6.20 -6.17
CA TYR A 117 1.60 -7.46 -5.53
C TYR A 117 2.43 -7.59 -4.25
N PRO A 118 2.09 -6.86 -3.18
CA PRO A 118 2.91 -6.88 -1.98
C PRO A 118 2.91 -8.30 -1.40
N PRO A 119 4.02 -8.72 -0.78
CA PRO A 119 4.11 -10.03 -0.19
C PRO A 119 3.10 -10.19 0.95
N GLY A 120 2.95 -11.42 1.43
CA GLY A 120 2.12 -11.77 2.56
C GLY A 120 2.53 -13.12 3.13
N PHE A 121 1.99 -13.47 4.28
CA PHE A 121 2.23 -14.79 4.87
C PHE A 121 0.96 -15.37 5.47
N ALA A 122 0.82 -16.68 5.37
CA ALA A 122 -0.28 -17.46 5.91
C ALA A 122 0.23 -18.44 6.96
N VAL A 123 -0.59 -18.64 8.00
CA VAL A 123 -0.33 -19.60 9.07
C VAL A 123 -1.11 -20.87 8.78
N LEU A 124 -0.45 -21.95 8.36
CA LEU A 124 -1.17 -23.17 7.95
C LEU A 124 -1.23 -24.22 9.07
N ASP A 125 -0.24 -24.23 9.93
CA ASP A 125 -0.15 -25.19 11.03
C ASP A 125 -0.85 -24.67 12.29
N ALA A 126 -1.29 -25.61 13.13
CA ALA A 126 -1.83 -25.28 14.43
C ALA A 126 -0.72 -24.87 15.41
N ASP A 127 -1.08 -24.09 16.43
CA ASP A 127 -0.20 -23.71 17.55
C ASP A 127 1.08 -22.94 17.15
N VAL A 128 1.08 -22.25 16.00
CA VAL A 128 2.22 -21.48 15.50
C VAL A 128 2.52 -20.29 16.40
N ARG A 129 3.75 -20.25 16.91
CA ARG A 129 4.25 -19.23 17.83
C ARG A 129 5.49 -18.60 17.24
N VAL A 130 5.41 -17.31 16.95
CA VAL A 130 6.50 -16.57 16.31
C VAL A 130 7.13 -15.59 17.30
N PRO A 131 8.45 -15.39 17.24
CA PRO A 131 9.11 -14.28 17.92
C PRO A 131 8.58 -12.93 17.38
N ALA A 132 8.36 -11.98 18.27
CA ALA A 132 7.76 -10.69 17.95
C ALA A 132 8.31 -9.59 18.87
N ARG A 133 8.08 -8.33 18.48
CA ARG A 133 8.59 -7.16 19.20
C ARG A 133 7.47 -6.27 19.71
N ALA A 134 7.74 -5.54 20.79
CA ALA A 134 6.85 -4.50 21.29
C ALA A 134 6.80 -3.26 20.38
N ARG A 135 7.87 -3.02 19.61
CA ARG A 135 8.02 -1.91 18.65
C ARG A 135 8.61 -2.44 17.34
N PRO A 136 8.34 -1.79 16.21
CA PRO A 136 8.86 -2.21 14.92
C PRO A 136 10.27 -1.64 14.71
N ASN A 137 11.24 -2.16 15.46
CA ASN A 137 12.65 -1.84 15.33
C ASN A 137 13.43 -3.15 15.14
N PRO A 138 14.21 -3.32 14.07
CA PRO A 138 14.89 -4.60 13.79
C PRO A 138 15.94 -4.94 14.86
N THR A 139 16.48 -3.93 15.55
CA THR A 139 17.51 -4.09 16.60
C THR A 139 16.93 -4.32 17.99
N ASP A 140 15.63 -4.09 18.20
CA ASP A 140 14.97 -4.40 19.47
C ASP A 140 14.89 -5.94 19.65
N PRO A 141 14.97 -6.45 20.89
CA PRO A 141 14.82 -7.88 21.15
C PRO A 141 13.42 -8.40 20.81
N GLN A 142 13.33 -9.62 20.29
CA GLN A 142 12.07 -10.34 20.08
C GLN A 142 11.59 -11.01 21.39
N ASP A 143 11.21 -10.21 22.39
CA ASP A 143 10.84 -10.68 23.73
C ASP A 143 9.35 -11.07 23.87
N ILE A 144 8.57 -10.90 22.81
CA ILE A 144 7.17 -11.33 22.74
C ILE A 144 7.09 -12.64 21.95
N THR A 145 6.47 -13.66 22.53
CA THR A 145 6.02 -14.83 21.76
C THR A 145 4.58 -14.60 21.32
N CYS A 146 4.38 -14.39 20.02
CA CYS A 146 3.06 -14.15 19.44
C CYS A 146 2.47 -15.47 18.94
N HIS A 147 1.37 -15.92 19.55
CA HIS A 147 0.62 -17.06 19.05
C HIS A 147 -0.33 -16.59 17.95
N LEU A 148 -0.14 -17.08 16.72
CA LEU A 148 -0.95 -16.67 15.58
C LEU A 148 -2.12 -17.63 15.37
N PRO A 149 -3.29 -17.16 14.90
CA PRO A 149 -4.40 -18.02 14.56
C PRO A 149 -4.05 -18.91 13.37
N GLN A 150 -4.36 -20.21 13.48
CA GLN A 150 -4.31 -21.10 12.32
C GLN A 150 -5.24 -20.57 11.23
N TYR A 151 -4.79 -20.68 9.99
CA TYR A 151 -5.41 -20.23 8.75
C TYR A 151 -5.44 -18.72 8.52
N ALA A 152 -4.93 -17.91 9.45
CA ALA A 152 -4.82 -16.48 9.24
C ALA A 152 -3.90 -16.17 8.05
N ASN A 153 -4.36 -15.30 7.17
CA ASN A 153 -3.58 -14.79 6.05
C ASN A 153 -3.31 -13.28 6.21
N TYR A 154 -2.06 -12.93 6.50
CA TYR A 154 -1.59 -11.57 6.70
C TYR A 154 -1.09 -11.02 5.36
N GLN A 155 -1.99 -10.34 4.66
CA GLN A 155 -1.73 -9.75 3.35
C GLN A 155 -2.58 -8.47 3.21
N LEU A 156 -2.00 -7.41 2.62
CA LEU A 156 -2.63 -6.08 2.53
C LEU A 156 -4.03 -6.05 1.89
N TRP A 157 -4.34 -7.03 1.06
CA TRP A 157 -5.60 -7.18 0.33
C TRP A 157 -6.60 -8.08 1.02
N ASN A 158 -6.24 -8.72 2.13
CA ASN A 158 -7.19 -9.45 2.97
C ASN A 158 -7.94 -8.45 3.86
N ASN A 159 -8.80 -7.63 3.24
CA ASN A 159 -9.51 -6.55 3.92
C ASN A 159 -10.33 -7.06 5.11
N ILE A 160 -10.92 -8.26 5.00
CA ILE A 160 -11.70 -8.89 6.07
C ILE A 160 -10.84 -9.10 7.33
N ARG A 161 -9.64 -9.68 7.17
CA ARG A 161 -8.71 -9.86 8.29
C ARG A 161 -8.18 -8.51 8.78
N ASN A 162 -7.77 -7.64 7.87
CA ASN A 162 -7.16 -6.35 8.21
C ASN A 162 -8.11 -5.50 9.08
N GLU A 163 -9.39 -5.46 8.72
CA GLU A 163 -10.44 -4.79 9.51
C GLU A 163 -10.75 -5.53 10.81
N ALA A 164 -10.90 -6.86 10.77
CA ALA A 164 -11.28 -7.64 11.96
C ALA A 164 -10.21 -7.60 13.07
N ASP A 165 -8.95 -7.53 12.68
CA ASP A 165 -7.81 -7.58 13.59
C ASP A 165 -7.09 -6.24 13.75
N ASP A 166 -7.59 -5.15 13.17
CA ASP A 166 -6.95 -3.82 13.23
C ASP A 166 -5.45 -3.89 12.87
N LEU A 167 -5.16 -4.56 11.75
CA LEU A 167 -3.79 -4.78 11.29
C LEU A 167 -3.20 -3.47 10.74
N ASP A 168 -1.97 -3.17 11.12
CA ASP A 168 -1.24 -1.97 10.69
C ASP A 168 0.04 -2.39 9.99
N TYR A 169 0.11 -2.11 8.68
CA TYR A 169 1.26 -2.44 7.84
C TYR A 169 2.05 -1.16 7.57
N PHE A 170 3.36 -1.23 7.68
CA PHE A 170 4.24 -0.18 7.15
C PHE A 170 5.56 -0.78 6.68
N VAL A 171 6.25 -0.02 5.84
CA VAL A 171 7.58 -0.33 5.35
C VAL A 171 8.57 0.73 5.79
N ALA A 172 9.75 0.30 6.20
CA ALA A 172 10.94 1.13 6.26
C ALA A 172 11.83 0.80 5.05
N THR A 173 11.95 1.73 4.10
CA THR A 173 12.82 1.57 2.93
C THR A 173 14.08 2.40 3.11
N LYS A 174 15.25 1.82 2.85
CA LYS A 174 16.51 2.55 2.90
C LYS A 174 16.54 3.59 1.79
N LYS A 175 16.82 4.85 2.16
CA LYS A 175 16.95 5.94 1.19
C LYS A 175 18.18 5.72 0.32
N LEU A 176 17.99 5.73 -0.99
CA LEU A 176 19.07 5.52 -1.96
C LEU A 176 19.24 6.73 -2.87
N PRO A 177 20.45 7.27 -3.04
CA PRO A 177 20.68 8.37 -3.97
C PRO A 177 20.58 7.89 -5.42
N VAL A 178 19.90 8.66 -6.26
CA VAL A 178 19.77 8.41 -7.70
C VAL A 178 20.30 9.63 -8.44
N THR A 179 21.29 9.45 -9.31
CA THR A 179 21.88 10.56 -10.09
C THR A 179 21.26 10.63 -11.47
N VAL A 180 20.82 11.83 -11.86
CA VAL A 180 20.37 12.16 -13.21
C VAL A 180 21.58 12.23 -14.14
N LEU A 181 21.60 11.46 -15.22
CA LEU A 181 22.76 11.40 -16.13
C LEU A 181 22.63 12.36 -17.32
N GLU A 182 21.41 12.79 -17.65
CA GLU A 182 21.14 13.78 -18.70
C GLU A 182 19.99 14.72 -18.35
N ASP A 183 19.93 15.89 -18.98
CA ASP A 183 18.80 16.81 -18.83
C ASP A 183 17.49 16.12 -19.27
N THR A 184 16.51 16.06 -18.37
CA THR A 184 15.22 15.41 -18.63
C THR A 184 14.06 16.17 -17.98
N GLU A 185 12.85 15.72 -18.24
CA GLU A 185 11.63 16.18 -17.59
C GLU A 185 10.77 14.96 -17.31
N VAL A 186 10.37 14.79 -16.05
CA VAL A 186 9.52 13.67 -15.62
C VAL A 186 8.16 14.18 -15.21
N GLU A 187 7.13 13.42 -15.56
CA GLU A 187 5.77 13.67 -15.12
C GLU A 187 5.58 13.18 -13.68
N PHE A 188 4.87 13.98 -12.89
CA PHE A 188 4.47 13.60 -11.53
C PHE A 188 3.02 14.02 -11.28
N VAL A 189 2.39 13.35 -10.31
CA VAL A 189 1.02 13.68 -9.90
C VAL A 189 1.05 14.84 -8.90
N GLY A 190 0.75 16.05 -9.37
CA GLY A 190 0.61 17.25 -8.55
C GLY A 190 -0.84 17.55 -8.15
N GLU A 191 -1.05 18.62 -7.39
CA GLU A 191 -2.39 19.00 -6.91
C GLU A 191 -3.35 19.29 -8.06
N ALA A 192 -2.85 19.91 -9.13
CA ALA A 192 -3.61 20.32 -10.30
C ALA A 192 -3.73 19.23 -11.38
N GLY A 193 -3.18 18.03 -11.14
CA GLY A 193 -3.15 16.92 -12.09
C GLY A 193 -1.71 16.53 -12.45
N ILE A 194 -1.49 16.06 -13.67
CA ILE A 194 -0.14 15.70 -14.13
C ILE A 194 0.66 16.99 -14.36
N GLU A 195 1.77 17.10 -13.66
CA GLU A 195 2.73 18.20 -13.72
C GLU A 195 4.10 17.66 -14.16
N LYS A 196 5.02 18.57 -14.48
CA LYS A 196 6.34 18.26 -15.01
C LYS A 196 7.43 18.77 -14.08
N LEU A 197 8.39 17.91 -13.75
CA LEU A 197 9.57 18.24 -12.97
C LEU A 197 10.79 18.27 -13.90
N PRO A 198 11.34 19.46 -14.22
CA PRO A 198 12.57 19.55 -14.98
C PRO A 198 13.76 19.11 -14.11
N LEU A 199 14.59 18.23 -14.65
CA LEU A 199 15.78 17.69 -14.00
C LEU A 199 17.02 17.94 -14.88
N LYS A 200 18.15 18.23 -14.25
CA LYS A 200 19.43 18.50 -14.90
C LYS A 200 20.42 17.38 -14.67
N ALA A 201 21.29 17.16 -15.66
CA ALA A 201 22.41 16.24 -15.51
C ALA A 201 23.24 16.57 -14.27
N GLY A 202 23.52 15.56 -13.45
CA GLY A 202 24.25 15.67 -12.18
C GLY A 202 23.39 15.99 -10.96
N GLU A 203 22.10 16.27 -11.11
CA GLU A 203 21.20 16.39 -9.97
C GLU A 203 20.98 15.03 -9.29
N GLN A 204 20.76 15.06 -7.97
CA GLN A 204 20.50 13.87 -7.18
C GLN A 204 19.05 13.87 -6.70
N LEU A 205 18.33 12.80 -7.02
CA LEU A 205 17.11 12.41 -6.35
C LEU A 205 17.43 11.41 -5.23
N THR A 206 16.46 11.17 -4.36
CA THR A 206 16.50 10.07 -3.40
C THR A 206 15.35 9.13 -3.70
N TYR A 207 15.64 7.88 -4.03
CA TYR A 207 14.65 6.83 -4.11
C TYR A 207 14.09 6.53 -2.72
N LEU A 208 12.76 6.47 -2.62
CA LEU A 208 12.05 6.26 -1.37
C LEU A 208 11.29 4.94 -1.33
N ARG A 209 10.56 4.57 -2.41
CA ARG A 209 9.92 3.25 -2.54
C ARG A 209 9.33 3.00 -3.92
N TYR A 210 9.05 1.74 -4.23
CA TYR A 210 8.19 1.34 -5.35
C TYR A 210 6.72 1.25 -4.91
N ILE A 211 5.81 1.66 -5.79
CA ILE A 211 4.36 1.62 -5.53
C ILE A 211 3.73 0.48 -6.33
N GLY A 212 4.01 0.39 -7.63
CA GLY A 212 3.34 -0.52 -8.55
C GLY A 212 3.26 0.05 -9.98
N GLU A 213 3.03 -0.80 -10.98
CA GLU A 213 2.88 -0.40 -12.39
C GLU A 213 4.00 0.52 -12.95
N GLY A 214 5.22 0.41 -12.43
CA GLY A 214 6.34 1.28 -12.83
C GLY A 214 6.35 2.66 -12.17
N PHE A 215 5.56 2.90 -11.12
CA PHE A 215 5.60 4.13 -10.33
C PHE A 215 6.44 3.99 -9.06
N THR A 216 7.19 5.03 -8.76
CA THR A 216 8.07 5.13 -7.58
C THR A 216 7.84 6.46 -6.87
N VAL A 217 8.09 6.48 -5.56
CA VAL A 217 8.19 7.71 -4.79
C VAL A 217 9.67 8.13 -4.75
N MET A 218 9.93 9.37 -5.14
CA MET A 218 11.26 9.98 -5.12
C MET A 218 11.24 11.28 -4.32
N SER A 219 12.33 11.59 -3.62
CA SER A 219 12.54 12.92 -3.05
C SER A 219 13.49 13.75 -3.91
N PHE A 220 13.13 15.00 -4.14
CA PHE A 220 14.01 16.00 -4.72
C PHE A 220 13.83 17.35 -4.01
N ASN A 221 14.93 17.95 -3.55
CA ASN A 221 14.93 19.18 -2.76
C ASN A 221 13.99 19.14 -1.53
N GLY A 222 13.87 17.98 -0.88
CA GLY A 222 13.05 17.78 0.31
C GLY A 222 11.54 17.67 0.03
N ARG A 223 11.13 17.53 -1.23
CA ARG A 223 9.75 17.27 -1.64
C ARG A 223 9.64 15.88 -2.26
N GLU A 224 8.55 15.19 -1.96
CA GLU A 224 8.22 13.87 -2.51
C GLU A 224 7.44 14.00 -3.83
N PHE A 225 7.70 13.06 -4.73
CA PHE A 225 7.11 13.01 -6.06
C PHE A 225 6.81 11.56 -6.44
N ASP A 226 5.56 11.31 -6.83
CA ASP A 226 5.16 10.06 -7.47
C ASP A 226 5.49 10.15 -8.96
N ILE A 227 6.51 9.41 -9.39
CA ILE A 227 7.09 9.50 -10.74
C ILE A 227 6.97 8.14 -11.41
N ASN A 228 6.64 8.16 -12.71
CA ASN A 228 6.79 6.99 -13.57
C ASN A 228 8.28 6.72 -13.81
N GLU A 229 8.79 5.62 -13.26
CA GLU A 229 10.19 5.21 -13.36
C GLU A 229 10.65 5.07 -14.81
N GLY A 230 9.77 4.63 -15.72
CA GLY A 230 10.10 4.50 -17.14
C GLY A 230 10.41 5.83 -17.85
N GLU A 231 10.11 6.97 -17.22
CA GLU A 231 10.47 8.30 -17.73
C GLU A 231 11.87 8.75 -17.28
N LEU A 232 12.44 8.10 -16.27
CA LEU A 232 13.82 8.27 -15.84
C LEU A 232 14.75 7.45 -16.77
N ARG A 233 14.84 7.87 -18.03
CA ARG A 233 15.52 7.08 -19.09
C ARG A 233 17.02 6.88 -18.87
N GLU A 234 17.69 7.86 -18.28
CA GLU A 234 19.15 7.89 -18.11
C GLU A 234 19.47 8.36 -16.68
N ILE A 235 19.36 7.43 -15.75
CA ILE A 235 19.73 7.59 -14.34
C ILE A 235 20.73 6.51 -13.95
N THR A 236 21.37 6.65 -12.79
CA THR A 236 22.04 5.51 -12.15
C THR A 236 21.05 4.36 -11.99
N ASP A 237 21.44 3.16 -12.41
CA ASP A 237 20.59 1.97 -12.39
C ASP A 237 20.07 1.69 -10.97
N ILE A 238 18.78 1.97 -10.76
CA ILE A 238 18.08 1.72 -9.49
C ILE A 238 18.00 0.22 -9.23
N GLY A 239 17.84 -0.60 -10.28
CA GLY A 239 17.75 -2.06 -10.17
C GLY A 239 19.08 -2.72 -9.78
N ALA A 240 20.20 -2.01 -9.92
CA ALA A 240 21.51 -2.45 -9.44
C ALA A 240 21.79 -1.99 -7.99
N LEU A 241 20.93 -1.16 -7.39
CA LEU A 241 21.05 -0.80 -5.98
C LEU A 241 20.38 -1.88 -5.14
N GLU A 242 21.08 -2.36 -4.11
CA GLU A 242 20.48 -3.23 -3.11
C GLU A 242 19.42 -2.42 -2.35
N ASN A 243 18.15 -2.65 -2.68
CA ASN A 243 17.03 -2.07 -1.97
C ASN A 243 16.84 -2.84 -0.66
N GLU A 244 17.18 -2.20 0.45
CA GLU A 244 16.94 -2.73 1.79
C GLU A 244 15.56 -2.21 2.27
N GLU A 245 14.65 -3.14 2.57
CA GLU A 245 13.29 -2.85 3.01
C GLU A 245 12.92 -3.74 4.19
N ASP A 246 12.44 -3.13 5.26
CA ASP A 246 11.87 -3.86 6.40
C ASP A 246 10.34 -3.74 6.36
N LEU A 247 9.68 -4.87 6.10
CA LEU A 247 8.22 -4.96 6.00
C LEU A 247 7.63 -5.36 7.35
N TRP A 248 6.94 -4.42 8.00
CA TRP A 248 6.35 -4.60 9.32
C TRP A 248 4.85 -4.78 9.28
N VAL A 249 4.33 -5.65 10.15
CA VAL A 249 2.89 -5.74 10.45
C VAL A 249 2.66 -5.78 11.95
N ARG A 250 1.74 -4.95 12.44
CA ARG A 250 1.19 -5.06 13.79
C ARG A 250 0.05 -6.05 13.79
N VAL A 251 0.12 -7.04 14.68
CA VAL A 251 -0.90 -8.09 14.80
C VAL A 251 -1.46 -8.17 16.22
N ASN A 252 -2.67 -8.71 16.33
CA ASN A 252 -3.26 -9.16 17.59
C ASN A 252 -2.96 -10.64 17.80
N CYS A 253 -2.02 -10.97 18.69
CA CYS A 253 -1.72 -12.34 19.07
C CYS A 253 -2.92 -12.98 19.78
N LEU A 254 -3.12 -14.29 19.60
CA LEU A 254 -4.04 -15.06 20.42
C LEU A 254 -3.70 -14.88 21.91
N GLY A 255 -4.70 -14.50 22.70
CA GLY A 255 -4.52 -14.07 24.09
C GLY A 255 -4.48 -12.56 24.30
N GLY A 256 -4.62 -11.76 23.22
CA GLY A 256 -4.93 -10.32 23.29
C GLY A 256 -3.74 -9.38 23.43
N LYS A 257 -2.52 -9.86 23.18
CA LYS A 257 -1.34 -8.97 23.10
C LYS A 257 -1.16 -8.46 21.68
N GLN A 258 -0.86 -7.18 21.53
CA GLN A 258 -0.38 -6.64 20.27
C GLN A 258 1.13 -6.80 20.16
N ALA A 259 1.61 -7.12 18.95
CA ALA A 259 3.02 -7.24 18.67
C ALA A 259 3.33 -6.87 17.22
N TRP A 260 4.57 -6.48 16.97
CA TRP A 260 5.11 -6.21 15.64
C TRP A 260 5.90 -7.41 15.14
N LEU A 261 5.61 -7.81 13.91
CA LEU A 261 6.30 -8.87 13.18
C LEU A 261 7.06 -8.25 12.01
N LEU A 262 8.32 -8.68 11.82
CA LEU A 262 9.10 -8.39 10.63
C LEU A 262 8.89 -9.53 9.64
N PHE A 263 8.48 -9.20 8.41
CA PHE A 263 8.16 -10.17 7.38
C PHE A 263 9.29 -11.19 7.14
N ASP A 264 10.51 -10.71 6.93
CA ASP A 264 11.66 -11.55 6.62
C ASP A 264 12.00 -12.57 7.71
N GLU A 265 11.63 -12.28 8.96
CA GLU A 265 11.82 -13.19 10.08
C GLU A 265 10.64 -14.17 10.22
N VAL A 266 9.40 -13.68 10.13
CA VAL A 266 8.22 -14.51 10.37
C VAL A 266 8.05 -15.60 9.31
N VAL A 267 8.43 -15.33 8.06
CA VAL A 267 8.34 -16.32 6.97
C VAL A 267 9.34 -17.46 7.09
N GLN A 268 10.32 -17.36 8.00
CA GLN A 268 11.26 -18.44 8.29
C GLN A 268 10.74 -19.40 9.37
N GLU A 269 9.66 -19.04 10.06
CA GLU A 269 9.10 -19.84 11.15
C GLU A 269 8.32 -21.05 10.63
N ALA A 270 8.46 -22.19 11.33
CA ALA A 270 7.75 -23.41 10.96
C ALA A 270 6.23 -23.22 11.03
N GLY A 271 5.52 -23.68 10.00
CA GLY A 271 4.06 -23.55 9.89
C GLY A 271 3.59 -22.22 9.29
N VAL A 272 4.52 -21.30 8.98
CA VAL A 272 4.27 -20.09 8.21
C VAL A 272 4.69 -20.32 6.76
N TYR A 273 3.85 -19.86 5.83
CA TYR A 273 4.05 -20.02 4.39
C TYR A 273 3.80 -18.69 3.68
N PRO A 274 4.41 -18.42 2.53
CA PRO A 274 4.04 -17.26 1.72
C PRO A 274 2.54 -17.26 1.39
N SER A 275 1.91 -16.10 1.48
CA SER A 275 0.50 -15.94 1.10
C SER A 275 0.33 -16.23 -0.40
N PRO A 276 -0.71 -16.96 -0.82
CA PRO A 276 -1.10 -16.97 -2.22
C PRO A 276 -1.52 -15.56 -2.63
N ILE A 277 -0.97 -15.07 -3.74
CA ILE A 277 -1.33 -13.77 -4.32
C ILE A 277 -2.32 -14.03 -5.45
N THR A 278 -3.60 -13.84 -5.18
CA THR A 278 -4.71 -14.18 -6.10
C THR A 278 -5.21 -13.00 -6.93
N GLY A 279 -4.97 -11.76 -6.49
CA GLY A 279 -5.41 -10.54 -7.14
C GLY A 279 -5.68 -9.42 -6.13
N TYR A 280 -5.79 -8.17 -6.62
CA TYR A 280 -6.09 -7.02 -5.75
C TYR A 280 -7.45 -7.19 -5.06
N GLY A 281 -7.44 -7.15 -3.72
CA GLY A 281 -8.63 -7.31 -2.89
C GLY A 281 -9.21 -8.73 -2.82
N ASP A 282 -8.55 -9.72 -3.43
CA ASP A 282 -9.04 -11.10 -3.52
C ASP A 282 -8.43 -12.03 -2.46
N ALA A 283 -7.48 -11.53 -1.66
CA ALA A 283 -6.87 -12.30 -0.58
C ALA A 283 -7.88 -12.54 0.55
N HIS A 284 -7.81 -13.72 1.15
CA HIS A 284 -8.67 -14.13 2.26
C HIS A 284 -7.88 -15.10 3.16
N ASP A 285 -8.41 -15.33 4.38
CA ASP A 285 -7.91 -16.37 5.27
C ASP A 285 -8.07 -17.74 4.60
N ILE A 286 -7.08 -18.61 4.80
CA ILE A 286 -6.96 -19.86 4.06
C ILE A 286 -8.06 -20.83 4.50
N LEU A 287 -8.80 -21.41 3.55
CA LEU A 287 -9.78 -22.43 3.90
C LEU A 287 -9.08 -23.76 4.21
N PRO A 288 -9.62 -24.61 5.12
CA PRO A 288 -9.02 -25.89 5.45
C PRO A 288 -8.75 -26.79 4.23
N GLU A 289 -9.63 -26.75 3.23
CA GLU A 289 -9.49 -27.46 1.96
C GLU A 289 -8.39 -26.91 1.03
N GLU A 290 -7.95 -25.68 1.22
CA GLU A 290 -6.93 -25.01 0.40
C GLU A 290 -5.50 -25.23 0.93
N VAL A 291 -5.36 -25.69 2.17
CA VAL A 291 -4.07 -25.82 2.89
C VAL A 291 -3.03 -26.57 2.07
N GLU A 292 -3.36 -27.75 1.54
CA GLU A 292 -2.37 -28.52 0.79
C GLU A 292 -2.08 -27.91 -0.59
N THR A 293 -3.06 -27.25 -1.21
CA THR A 293 -2.81 -26.50 -2.45
C THR A 293 -1.83 -25.35 -2.20
N VAL A 294 -2.00 -24.59 -1.12
CA VAL A 294 -1.08 -23.50 -0.76
C VAL A 294 0.32 -24.03 -0.46
N ARG A 295 0.44 -25.16 0.26
CA ARG A 295 1.73 -25.81 0.52
C ARG A 295 2.41 -26.29 -0.76
N GLU A 296 1.68 -26.92 -1.67
CA GLU A 296 2.20 -27.42 -2.95
C GLU A 296 2.66 -26.29 -3.87
N MET A 297 1.88 -25.20 -3.97
CA MET A 297 2.26 -24.03 -4.75
C MET A 297 3.61 -23.45 -4.29
N MET A 298 3.95 -23.62 -3.01
CA MET A 298 5.10 -22.98 -2.36
C MET A 298 6.22 -23.96 -1.99
N ALA A 299 6.10 -25.25 -2.32
CA ALA A 299 7.20 -26.19 -2.23
C ALA A 299 8.28 -25.79 -3.25
N ILE A 300 9.56 -25.82 -2.82
CA ILE A 300 10.76 -25.29 -3.49
C ILE A 300 10.87 -25.66 -5.00
N ASP A 301 10.29 -26.79 -5.41
CA ASP A 301 10.27 -27.24 -6.81
C ASP A 301 9.43 -26.32 -7.74
N SER A 302 8.49 -25.55 -7.20
CA SER A 302 7.57 -24.68 -7.95
C SER A 302 8.21 -23.36 -8.45
N PHE A 303 9.39 -22.99 -7.91
CA PHE A 303 10.13 -21.79 -8.34
C PHE A 303 11.40 -22.10 -9.16
N GLY A 304 11.62 -23.37 -9.53
CA GLY A 304 12.77 -23.76 -10.36
C GLY A 304 14.13 -23.60 -9.67
N LEU A 305 14.16 -23.53 -8.33
CA LEU A 305 15.39 -23.56 -7.56
C LEU A 305 15.73 -25.03 -7.26
N ASP A 306 16.79 -25.52 -7.89
CA ASP A 306 17.30 -26.86 -7.66
C ASP A 306 17.74 -27.01 -6.19
N PRO A 307 17.08 -27.85 -5.37
CA PRO A 307 17.43 -28.04 -3.97
C PRO A 307 18.83 -28.67 -3.79
N THR A 308 19.45 -29.19 -4.86
CA THR A 308 20.80 -29.77 -4.81
C THR A 308 21.91 -28.74 -4.99
N ALA A 309 21.61 -27.51 -5.44
CA ALA A 309 22.59 -26.44 -5.66
C ALA A 309 23.25 -25.90 -4.37
N SER A 310 22.71 -26.27 -3.19
CA SER A 310 23.23 -25.84 -1.87
C SER A 310 24.25 -26.81 -1.26
N THR A 311 24.56 -27.93 -1.94
CA THR A 311 25.52 -28.91 -1.41
C THR A 311 26.94 -28.48 -1.80
N ILE A 312 27.54 -27.57 -1.04
CA ILE A 312 28.99 -27.38 -1.08
C ILE A 312 29.61 -28.64 -0.47
N GLU A 313 30.08 -29.57 -1.30
CA GLU A 313 30.96 -30.64 -0.84
C GLU A 313 32.22 -30.01 -0.21
N PRO A 314 32.56 -30.35 1.05
CA PRO A 314 33.82 -29.89 1.61
C PRO A 314 34.98 -30.46 0.79
N PRO A 315 36.04 -29.69 0.54
CA PRO A 315 37.15 -30.15 -0.29
C PRO A 315 37.78 -31.40 0.33
N THR A 316 38.00 -32.41 -0.52
CA THR A 316 38.71 -33.63 -0.17
C THR A 316 40.10 -33.28 0.36
N VAL A 317 40.39 -33.71 1.59
CA VAL A 317 41.71 -33.62 2.19
C VAL A 317 42.61 -34.65 1.49
N GLU A 318 43.60 -34.19 0.73
CA GLU A 318 44.75 -35.01 0.29
C GLU A 318 45.79 -35.17 1.41
#